data_AF-A0A3C0G395-F1
#
_entry.id   AF-A0A3C0G395-F1
#
_cell.length_a   1.000
_cell.length_b   1.000
_cell.length_c   1.000
_cell.angle_alpha   90.00
_cell.angle_beta   90.00
_cell.angle_gamma   90.00
#
_symmetry.space_group_name_H-M   'P 1'
#
loop_
_entity.id
_entity.type
_entity.pdbx_description
1 polymer ?
#
loop_
_entity_poly.entity_id
_entity_poly.type
_entity_poly.pdbx_seq_one_letter_code
_entity_poly.pdbx_strand_id
1 'polypeptide(L)'
;LYLGLGAILFVPIFKTVTHLPPYVGMMLSLAVVATFAEIYSNKKFNISSVEGEDDDNAGHHSPVHHSLSKIELPSILFFLGILLAVAAMESLGILFNAAGALNEAIPNTDIVVMLFGVGSAVIDNVPLVAASMGMFSEPLDSPLWHFIAYSAGTGGSMLIIGSAAGVVAMGMEKIDFFWYLKKIAWLALIGFVSGAIVFILLRDFVLHG
;
A
#
# COMPACT_ATOMS: atom_id res chain seq x y z
N LEU A 1 22.00 -6.55 -3.04
CA LEU A 1 20.72 -7.23 -3.36
C LEU A 1 20.33 -8.26 -2.31
N TYR A 2 21.09 -9.36 -2.14
CA TYR A 2 20.77 -10.42 -1.16
C TYR A 2 20.58 -9.92 0.28
N LEU A 3 21.44 -9.02 0.74
CA LEU A 3 21.34 -8.46 2.09
C LEU A 3 20.04 -7.63 2.27
N GLY A 4 19.66 -6.84 1.27
CA GLY A 4 18.40 -6.07 1.30
C GLY A 4 17.16 -6.97 1.23
N LEU A 5 17.16 -7.97 0.35
CA LEU A 5 16.07 -8.95 0.26
C LEU A 5 15.91 -9.73 1.57
N GLY A 6 17.03 -10.17 2.16
CA GLY A 6 17.04 -10.81 3.49
C GLY A 6 16.49 -9.89 4.58
N ALA A 7 16.83 -8.59 4.53
CA ALA A 7 16.32 -7.61 5.49
C ALA A 7 14.80 -7.38 5.37
N ILE A 8 14.21 -7.51 4.18
CA ILE A 8 12.76 -7.46 3.96
C ILE A 8 12.09 -8.72 4.54
N LEU A 9 12.63 -9.90 4.24
CA LEU A 9 12.11 -11.17 4.75
C LEU A 9 12.26 -11.32 6.27
N PHE A 10 13.22 -10.61 6.87
CA PHE A 10 13.42 -10.59 8.32
C PHE A 10 12.28 -9.89 9.07
N VAL A 11 11.62 -8.88 8.48
CA VAL A 11 10.57 -8.09 9.14
C VAL A 11 9.40 -8.95 9.67
N PRO A 12 8.78 -9.84 8.88
CA PRO A 12 7.72 -10.71 9.40
C PRO A 12 8.22 -11.69 10.47
N ILE A 13 9.44 -12.21 10.34
CA ILE A 13 10.04 -13.11 11.34
C ILE A 13 10.23 -12.37 12.67
N PHE A 14 10.79 -11.15 12.61
CA PHE A 14 10.98 -10.29 13.77
C PHE A 14 9.65 -10.01 14.48
N LYS A 15 8.60 -9.64 13.73
CA LYS A 15 7.25 -9.43 14.27
C LYS A 15 6.75 -10.67 15.01
N THR A 16 6.85 -11.85 14.40
CA THR A 16 6.33 -13.10 14.96
C THR A 16 7.06 -13.52 16.23
N VAL A 17 8.37 -13.32 16.30
CA VAL A 17 9.19 -13.73 17.46
C VAL A 17 9.13 -12.71 18.60
N THR A 18 9.15 -11.41 18.29
CA THR A 18 9.27 -10.35 19.30
C THR A 18 7.94 -9.73 19.71
N HIS A 19 6.87 -9.94 18.93
CA HIS A 19 5.59 -9.26 19.04
C HIS A 19 5.66 -7.72 18.94
N LEU A 20 6.81 -7.16 18.57
CA LEU A 20 6.97 -5.73 18.38
C LEU A 20 6.36 -5.28 17.03
N PRO A 21 5.97 -4.00 16.93
CA PRO A 21 5.46 -3.44 15.69
C PRO A 21 6.43 -3.64 14.51
N PRO A 22 5.93 -3.93 13.29
CA PRO A 22 6.77 -4.20 12.12
C PRO A 22 7.78 -3.10 11.79
N TYR A 23 7.46 -1.83 12.07
CA TYR A 23 8.35 -0.71 11.78
C TYR A 23 9.67 -0.79 12.55
N VAL A 24 9.68 -1.38 13.76
CA VAL A 24 10.91 -1.57 14.54
C VAL A 24 11.84 -2.54 13.81
N GLY A 25 11.27 -3.63 13.27
CA GLY A 25 12.00 -4.57 12.43
C GLY A 25 12.52 -3.93 11.14
N MET A 26 11.72 -3.06 10.50
CA MET A 26 12.15 -2.32 9.31
C MET A 26 13.32 -1.36 9.60
N MET A 27 13.27 -0.63 10.72
CA MET A 27 14.33 0.28 11.14
C MET A 27 15.63 -0.48 11.49
N LEU A 28 15.51 -1.63 12.16
CA LEU A 28 16.66 -2.50 12.46
C LEU A 28 17.29 -3.04 11.17
N SER A 29 16.46 -3.55 10.25
CA SER A 29 16.88 -3.98 8.92
C SER A 29 17.62 -2.88 8.16
N LEU A 30 17.10 -1.64 8.18
CA LEU A 30 17.75 -0.49 7.56
C LEU A 30 19.10 -0.18 8.22
N ALA A 31 19.20 -0.22 9.54
CA ALA A 31 20.44 0.04 10.27
C ALA A 31 21.54 -0.99 9.91
N VAL A 32 21.17 -2.28 9.80
CA VAL A 32 22.08 -3.34 9.35
C VAL A 32 22.53 -3.10 7.91
N VAL A 33 21.58 -2.87 6.98
CA VAL A 33 21.89 -2.58 5.57
C VAL A 33 22.81 -1.37 5.44
N ALA A 34 22.51 -0.30 6.18
CA ALA A 34 23.30 0.93 6.20
C ALA A 34 24.73 0.69 6.69
N THR A 35 24.90 -0.06 7.79
CA THR A 35 26.22 -0.39 8.35
C THR A 35 27.07 -1.16 7.34
N PHE A 36 26.48 -2.18 6.69
CA PHE A 36 27.19 -2.94 5.66
C PHE A 36 27.50 -2.07 4.43
N ALA A 37 26.58 -1.23 3.97
CA ALA A 37 26.80 -0.33 2.85
C ALA A 37 27.98 0.63 3.11
N GLU A 38 28.08 1.17 4.32
CA GLU A 38 29.17 2.05 4.73
C GLU A 38 30.53 1.32 4.78
N ILE A 39 30.58 0.11 5.35
CA ILE A 39 31.81 -0.71 5.43
C ILE A 39 32.32 -1.08 4.03
N TYR A 40 31.44 -1.49 3.11
CA TYR A 40 31.83 -1.86 1.74
C TYR A 40 32.25 -0.64 0.91
N SER A 41 31.60 0.51 1.11
CA SER A 41 31.98 1.77 0.46
C SER A 41 33.36 2.24 0.91
N ASN A 42 33.63 2.22 2.22
CA ASN A 42 34.95 2.57 2.77
C ASN A 42 36.05 1.59 2.35
N LYS A 43 35.75 0.29 2.20
CA LYS A 43 36.70 -0.69 1.65
C LYS A 43 37.04 -0.46 0.19
N LYS A 44 36.08 -0.01 -0.63
CA LYS A 44 36.31 0.25 -2.06
C LYS A 44 37.23 1.48 -2.24
N PHE A 45 37.06 2.49 -1.40
CA PHE A 45 37.88 3.70 -1.36
C PHE A 45 39.35 3.40 -0.97
N ASN A 46 39.56 2.52 0.01
CA ASN A 46 40.90 2.17 0.50
C ASN A 46 41.71 1.24 -0.44
N ILE A 47 41.07 0.65 -1.46
CA ILE A 47 41.73 -0.17 -2.50
C ILE A 47 42.05 0.68 -3.73
N SER A 48 41.18 1.63 -4.10
CA SER A 48 41.43 2.57 -5.21
C SER A 48 42.50 3.61 -4.89
N SER A 49 42.84 3.85 -3.62
CA SER A 49 43.87 4.79 -3.19
C SER A 49 45.31 4.25 -3.28
N VAL A 50 45.52 3.06 -3.85
CA VAL A 50 46.86 2.48 -4.08
C VAL A 50 47.32 2.65 -5.54
N GLU A 51 46.43 3.05 -6.45
CA GLU A 51 46.74 3.32 -7.86
C GLU A 51 46.07 4.62 -8.33
N GLY A 52 46.80 5.74 -8.31
CA GLY A 52 46.45 6.95 -9.07
C GLY A 52 46.21 8.20 -8.23
N GLU A 53 47.05 9.19 -8.46
CA GLU A 53 47.02 10.57 -7.95
C GLU A 53 45.79 11.37 -8.42
N ASP A 54 45.43 12.38 -7.61
CA ASP A 54 44.69 13.62 -7.90
C ASP A 54 43.33 13.55 -8.65
N ASP A 55 42.23 13.76 -7.92
CA ASP A 55 41.24 14.78 -8.33
C ASP A 55 40.36 15.27 -7.17
N ASP A 56 40.11 16.56 -7.22
CA ASP A 56 39.48 17.44 -6.25
C ASP A 56 37.95 17.26 -6.13
N ASN A 57 37.40 17.55 -4.93
CA ASN A 57 36.00 17.97 -4.71
C ASN A 57 34.83 17.03 -5.15
N ALA A 58 34.85 15.75 -4.79
CA ALA A 58 33.64 14.91 -4.82
C ALA A 58 33.03 14.81 -3.41
N GLY A 59 31.96 15.56 -3.14
CA GLY A 59 31.30 15.63 -1.83
C GLY A 59 31.00 14.26 -1.22
N HIS A 60 31.37 14.10 0.06
CA HIS A 60 31.13 12.93 0.89
C HIS A 60 29.62 12.62 1.03
N HIS A 61 29.05 11.89 0.08
CA HIS A 61 27.68 11.38 0.20
C HIS A 61 27.78 9.92 0.59
N SER A 62 27.52 9.60 1.87
CA SER A 62 27.37 8.20 2.31
C SER A 62 26.38 7.49 1.36
N PRO A 63 26.65 6.22 0.98
CA PRO A 63 25.72 5.42 0.18
C PRO A 63 24.30 5.43 0.74
N VAL A 64 24.17 5.57 2.06
CA VAL A 64 22.90 5.68 2.78
C VAL A 64 22.23 7.01 2.48
N HIS A 65 22.94 8.13 2.57
CA HIS A 65 22.41 9.46 2.20
C HIS A 65 22.00 9.54 0.73
N HIS A 66 22.78 8.97 -0.18
CA HIS A 66 22.42 8.88 -1.60
C HIS A 66 21.22 7.96 -1.86
N SER A 67 21.01 6.94 -1.02
CA SER A 67 19.84 6.07 -1.13
C SER A 67 18.59 6.72 -0.53
N LEU A 68 18.72 7.46 0.59
CA LEU A 68 17.63 8.23 1.19
C LEU A 68 17.17 9.38 0.29
N SER A 69 18.07 10.00 -0.49
CA SER A 69 17.68 11.06 -1.42
C SER A 69 16.84 10.57 -2.60
N LYS A 70 16.76 9.25 -2.81
CA LYS A 70 15.87 8.61 -3.80
C LYS A 70 14.51 8.23 -3.20
N ILE A 71 14.29 8.47 -1.92
CA ILE A 71 12.97 8.25 -1.30
C ILE A 71 12.03 9.34 -1.81
N GLU A 72 10.84 8.94 -2.26
CA GLU A 72 9.76 9.86 -2.63
C GLU A 72 9.10 10.45 -1.38
N LEU A 73 9.78 11.40 -0.72
CA LEU A 73 9.25 12.12 0.44
C LEU A 73 7.85 12.71 0.21
N PRO A 74 7.49 13.27 -0.96
CA PRO A 74 6.12 13.73 -1.22
C PRO A 74 5.07 12.64 -1.04
N SER A 75 5.34 11.43 -1.53
CA SER A 75 4.43 10.28 -1.44
C SER A 75 4.23 9.86 0.02
N ILE A 76 5.30 9.85 0.83
CA ILE A 76 5.21 9.53 2.27
C ILE A 76 4.39 10.58 3.02
N LEU A 77 4.67 11.86 2.78
CA LEU A 77 3.94 12.97 3.42
C LEU A 77 2.46 12.99 3.01
N PHE A 78 2.15 12.61 1.77
CA PHE A 78 0.78 12.44 1.30
C PHE A 78 0.04 11.36 2.08
N PHE A 79 0.61 10.14 2.19
CA PHE A 79 -0.01 9.07 2.96
C PHE A 79 -0.11 9.40 4.44
N LEU A 80 0.91 10.02 5.03
CA LEU A 80 0.87 10.50 6.41
C LEU A 80 -0.29 11.50 6.61
N GLY A 81 -0.46 12.45 5.70
CA GLY A 81 -1.57 13.41 5.75
C GLY A 81 -2.94 12.73 5.71
N ILE A 82 -3.11 11.72 4.83
CA ILE A 82 -4.34 10.93 4.76
C ILE A 82 -4.60 10.22 6.09
N LEU A 83 -3.61 9.49 6.63
CA LEU A 83 -3.77 8.74 7.87
C LEU A 83 -4.08 9.66 9.06
N LEU A 84 -3.47 10.84 9.14
CA LEU A 84 -3.76 11.83 10.17
C LEU A 84 -5.17 12.41 10.04
N ALA A 85 -5.62 12.72 8.82
CA ALA A 85 -6.97 13.22 8.58
C ALA A 85 -8.03 12.16 8.94
N VAL A 86 -7.79 10.91 8.57
CA VAL A 86 -8.66 9.78 8.94
C VAL A 86 -8.70 9.59 10.45
N ALA A 87 -7.54 9.58 11.13
CA ALA A 87 -7.48 9.46 12.58
C ALA A 87 -8.19 10.62 13.30
N ALA A 88 -8.11 11.85 12.75
CA ALA A 88 -8.87 12.98 13.27
C ALA A 88 -10.39 12.78 13.10
N MET A 89 -10.85 12.32 11.93
CA MET A 89 -12.26 12.01 11.69
C MET A 89 -12.78 10.87 12.58
N GLU A 90 -11.95 9.85 12.82
CA GLU A 90 -12.22 8.76 13.76
C GLU A 90 -12.37 9.28 15.19
N SER A 91 -11.40 10.08 15.66
CA SER A 91 -11.43 10.66 17.01
C SER A 91 -12.60 11.61 17.24
N LEU A 92 -13.11 12.25 16.19
CA LEU A 92 -14.32 13.08 16.23
C LEU A 92 -15.62 12.25 16.14
N GLY A 93 -15.53 10.94 15.95
CA GLY A 93 -16.67 10.04 15.81
C GLY A 93 -17.40 10.13 14.46
N ILE A 94 -16.86 10.87 13.48
CA ILE A 94 -17.49 11.07 12.17
C ILE A 94 -17.59 9.74 11.42
N LEU A 95 -16.51 8.95 11.42
CA LEU A 95 -16.47 7.65 10.76
C LEU A 95 -17.43 6.64 11.40
N PHE A 96 -17.51 6.63 12.73
CA PHE A 96 -18.45 5.76 13.46
C PHE A 96 -19.92 6.11 13.14
N ASN A 97 -20.26 7.41 13.14
CA ASN A 97 -21.61 7.86 12.78
C ASN A 97 -21.95 7.57 11.31
N ALA A 98 -20.98 7.74 10.41
CA ALA A 98 -21.14 7.39 9.00
C ALA A 98 -21.36 5.88 8.81
N ALA A 99 -20.64 5.04 9.55
CA ALA A 99 -20.83 3.59 9.55
C ALA A 99 -22.25 3.21 10.04
N GLY A 100 -22.72 3.85 11.12
CA GLY A 100 -24.07 3.66 11.64
C GLY A 100 -25.15 4.03 10.63
N ALA A 101 -25.06 5.21 10.02
CA ALA A 101 -26.00 5.67 8.99
C ALA A 101 -26.01 4.76 7.76
N LEU A 102 -24.83 4.26 7.36
CA LEU A 102 -24.71 3.37 6.22
C LEU A 102 -25.29 1.98 6.51
N ASN A 103 -25.11 1.47 7.73
CA ASN A 103 -25.69 0.20 8.17
C ASN A 103 -27.21 0.27 8.31
N GLU A 104 -27.76 1.43 8.71
CA GLU A 104 -29.21 1.66 8.76
C GLU A 104 -29.81 1.72 7.34
N ALA A 105 -29.11 2.36 6.40
CA ALA A 105 -29.53 2.44 5.01
C ALA A 105 -29.37 1.11 4.24
N ILE A 106 -28.27 0.39 4.51
CA ILE A 106 -27.88 -0.86 3.85
C ILE A 106 -27.43 -1.84 4.94
N PRO A 107 -28.35 -2.69 5.45
CA PRO A 107 -28.05 -3.65 6.53
C PRO A 107 -27.33 -4.89 5.98
N ASN A 108 -26.30 -4.68 5.16
CA ASN A 108 -25.47 -5.73 4.60
C ASN A 108 -24.04 -5.20 4.37
N THR A 109 -23.12 -5.65 5.22
CA THR A 109 -21.71 -5.27 5.19
C THR A 109 -21.03 -5.61 3.87
N ASP A 110 -21.40 -6.72 3.22
CA ASP A 110 -20.78 -7.10 1.94
C ASP A 110 -21.13 -6.09 0.84
N ILE A 111 -22.38 -5.62 0.82
CA ILE A 111 -22.81 -4.57 -0.12
C ILE A 111 -22.07 -3.27 0.16
N VAL A 112 -21.91 -2.90 1.44
CA VAL A 112 -21.14 -1.72 1.83
C VAL A 112 -19.70 -1.80 1.34
N VAL A 113 -19.03 -2.95 1.55
CA VAL A 113 -17.65 -3.17 1.12
C VAL A 113 -17.53 -3.14 -0.41
N MET A 114 -18.50 -3.69 -1.14
CA MET A 114 -18.53 -3.58 -2.60
C MET A 114 -18.72 -2.12 -3.07
N LEU A 115 -19.59 -1.35 -2.42
CA LEU A 115 -19.77 0.08 -2.72
C LEU A 115 -18.49 0.87 -2.45
N PHE A 116 -17.74 0.51 -1.41
CA PHE A 116 -16.42 1.04 -1.12
C PHE A 116 -15.42 0.68 -2.22
N GLY A 117 -15.46 -0.55 -2.74
CA GLY A 117 -14.69 -0.91 -3.93
C GLY A 117 -15.04 -0.07 -5.15
N VAL A 118 -16.32 0.23 -5.37
CA VAL A 118 -16.76 1.17 -6.42
C VAL A 118 -16.26 2.59 -6.18
N GLY A 119 -16.34 3.07 -4.94
CA GLY A 119 -15.77 4.35 -4.54
C GLY A 119 -14.27 4.44 -4.80
N SER A 120 -13.55 3.33 -4.63
CA SER A 120 -12.10 3.22 -4.89
C SER A 120 -11.72 3.51 -6.36
N ALA A 121 -12.66 3.39 -7.30
CA ALA A 121 -12.40 3.75 -8.70
C ALA A 121 -12.17 5.26 -8.91
N VAL A 122 -12.63 6.09 -7.96
CA VAL A 122 -12.52 7.55 -8.00
C VAL A 122 -11.61 8.05 -6.87
N ILE A 123 -11.73 7.43 -5.69
CA ILE A 123 -10.97 7.73 -4.48
C ILE A 123 -9.81 6.74 -4.41
N ASP A 124 -8.60 7.20 -4.08
CA ASP A 124 -7.47 6.28 -3.95
C ASP A 124 -7.74 5.16 -2.92
N ASN A 125 -7.11 4.01 -3.12
CA ASN A 125 -7.34 2.84 -2.28
C ASN A 125 -6.85 3.06 -0.84
N VAL A 126 -5.77 3.82 -0.64
CA VAL A 126 -5.18 4.06 0.69
C VAL A 126 -6.12 4.85 1.60
N PRO A 127 -6.67 6.03 1.22
CA PRO A 127 -7.68 6.73 2.02
C PRO A 127 -8.89 5.87 2.37
N LEU A 128 -9.38 5.09 1.40
CA LEU A 128 -10.60 4.33 1.55
C LEU A 128 -10.43 3.13 2.49
N VAL A 129 -9.30 2.44 2.40
CA VAL A 129 -8.94 1.37 3.35
C VAL A 129 -8.70 1.96 4.74
N ALA A 130 -8.02 3.10 4.85
CA ALA A 130 -7.80 3.77 6.14
C ALA A 130 -9.13 4.18 6.79
N ALA A 131 -10.05 4.79 6.04
CA ALA A 131 -11.38 5.13 6.53
C ALA A 131 -12.16 3.88 6.98
N SER A 132 -12.08 2.79 6.21
CA SER A 132 -12.74 1.51 6.54
C SER A 132 -12.26 0.94 7.88
N MET A 133 -10.97 1.07 8.20
CA MET A 133 -10.45 0.65 9.51
C MET A 133 -11.03 1.46 10.68
N GLY A 134 -11.32 2.75 10.47
CA GLY A 134 -11.99 3.59 11.48
C GLY A 134 -13.52 3.42 11.52
N MET A 135 -14.12 2.77 10.50
CA MET A 135 -15.56 2.53 10.42
C MET A 135 -15.96 1.15 10.96
N PHE A 136 -15.12 0.13 10.78
CA PHE A 136 -15.42 -1.25 11.17
C PHE A 136 -14.53 -1.70 12.34
N SER A 137 -15.16 -2.23 13.39
CA SER A 137 -14.47 -2.71 14.60
C SER A 137 -14.43 -4.24 14.65
N GLU A 138 -13.95 -4.87 13.58
CA GLU A 138 -13.86 -6.33 13.47
C GLU A 138 -12.54 -6.90 14.03
N PRO A 139 -12.51 -8.16 14.50
CA PRO A 139 -11.28 -8.86 14.86
C PRO A 139 -10.26 -8.92 13.72
N LEU A 140 -8.96 -8.92 14.01
CA LEU A 140 -7.89 -8.90 12.99
C LEU A 140 -7.92 -10.10 12.02
N ASP A 141 -8.47 -11.23 12.46
CA ASP A 141 -8.65 -12.46 11.69
C ASP A 141 -9.97 -12.51 10.91
N SER A 142 -10.79 -11.44 10.99
CA SER A 142 -12.05 -11.36 10.28
C SER A 142 -11.85 -11.41 8.76
N PRO A 143 -12.63 -12.23 8.03
CA PRO A 143 -12.59 -12.26 6.57
C PRO A 143 -13.01 -10.91 5.93
N LEU A 144 -13.62 -10.01 6.71
CA LEU A 144 -13.92 -8.64 6.29
C LEU A 144 -12.68 -7.92 5.76
N TRP A 145 -11.53 -8.05 6.43
CA TRP A 145 -10.30 -7.36 6.03
C TRP A 145 -9.79 -7.81 4.68
N HIS A 146 -9.88 -9.12 4.40
CA HIS A 146 -9.58 -9.66 3.09
C HIS A 146 -10.55 -9.15 2.03
N PHE A 147 -11.84 -9.01 2.37
CA PHE A 147 -12.83 -8.52 1.42
C PHE A 147 -12.69 -7.02 1.12
N ILE A 148 -12.36 -6.21 2.12
CA ILE A 148 -12.01 -4.79 1.96
C ILE A 148 -10.76 -4.66 1.09
N ALA A 149 -9.72 -5.45 1.37
CA ALA A 149 -8.48 -5.43 0.59
C ALA A 149 -8.73 -5.81 -0.88
N TYR A 150 -9.53 -6.85 -1.13
CA TYR A 150 -9.99 -7.21 -2.48
C TYR A 150 -10.77 -6.06 -3.12
N SER A 151 -11.78 -5.53 -2.42
CA SER A 151 -12.73 -4.58 -2.99
C SER A 151 -12.07 -3.24 -3.29
N ALA A 152 -11.33 -2.67 -2.34
CA ALA A 152 -10.58 -1.43 -2.54
C ALA A 152 -9.43 -1.60 -3.54
N GLY A 153 -8.73 -2.74 -3.50
CA GLY A 153 -7.59 -3.01 -4.38
C GLY A 153 -7.96 -3.23 -5.85
N THR A 154 -9.02 -4.01 -6.10
CA THR A 154 -9.48 -4.30 -7.47
C THR A 154 -10.45 -3.26 -8.01
N GLY A 155 -11.27 -2.68 -7.12
CA GLY A 155 -12.29 -1.72 -7.51
C GLY A 155 -11.73 -0.43 -8.13
N GLY A 156 -10.52 -0.02 -7.71
CA GLY A 156 -9.76 1.08 -8.31
C GLY A 156 -9.60 0.98 -9.83
N SER A 157 -9.51 -0.25 -10.36
CA SER A 157 -9.31 -0.46 -11.79
C SER A 157 -10.60 -0.46 -12.62
N MET A 158 -11.78 -0.23 -12.03
CA MET A 158 -13.02 -0.07 -12.81
C MET A 158 -13.01 1.19 -13.68
N LEU A 159 -12.26 2.22 -13.25
CA LEU A 159 -11.90 3.36 -14.07
C LEU A 159 -10.40 3.32 -14.35
N ILE A 160 -10.01 3.65 -15.59
CA ILE A 160 -8.60 3.65 -15.99
C ILE A 160 -7.72 4.63 -15.19
N ILE A 161 -8.32 5.65 -14.57
CA ILE A 161 -7.61 6.61 -13.72
C ILE A 161 -7.56 6.21 -12.24
N GLY A 162 -8.36 5.23 -11.82
CA GLY A 162 -8.47 4.83 -10.42
C GLY A 162 -7.34 3.92 -9.94
N SER A 163 -6.36 3.60 -10.81
CA SER A 163 -5.16 2.87 -10.42
C SER A 163 -3.92 3.35 -11.17
N ALA A 164 -2.75 3.26 -10.50
CA ALA A 164 -1.46 3.60 -11.12
C ALA A 164 -1.19 2.77 -12.38
N ALA A 165 -1.54 1.48 -12.35
CA ALA A 165 -1.44 0.61 -13.53
C ALA A 165 -2.31 1.10 -14.69
N GLY A 166 -3.53 1.57 -14.40
CA GLY A 166 -4.43 2.14 -15.42
C GLY A 166 -3.89 3.43 -16.03
N VAL A 167 -3.36 4.35 -15.22
CA VAL A 167 -2.74 5.59 -15.69
C VAL A 167 -1.49 5.31 -16.55
N VAL A 168 -0.68 4.34 -16.15
CA VAL A 168 0.49 3.89 -16.94
C VAL A 168 0.05 3.27 -18.26
N ALA A 169 -0.96 2.39 -18.25
CA ALA A 169 -1.51 1.80 -19.47
C ALA A 169 -2.09 2.86 -20.41
N MET A 170 -2.77 3.88 -19.86
CA MET A 170 -3.26 5.03 -20.60
C MET A 170 -2.14 5.76 -21.34
N GLY A 171 -1.01 6.00 -20.67
CA GLY A 171 0.16 6.65 -21.25
C GLY A 171 0.91 5.80 -22.28
N MET A 172 1.05 4.50 -22.03
CA MET A 172 1.78 3.58 -22.91
C MET A 172 1.00 3.26 -24.19
N GLU A 173 -0.28 2.91 -24.05
CA GLU A 173 -1.14 2.47 -25.16
C GLU A 173 -1.96 3.63 -25.77
N LYS A 174 -1.79 4.85 -25.25
CA LYS A 174 -2.54 6.06 -25.66
C LYS A 174 -4.05 5.84 -25.63
N ILE A 175 -4.52 5.08 -24.64
CA ILE A 175 -5.95 4.80 -24.45
C ILE A 175 -6.63 6.07 -23.97
N ASP A 176 -7.77 6.43 -24.56
CA ASP A 176 -8.56 7.55 -24.07
C ASP A 176 -9.44 7.13 -22.88
N PHE A 177 -9.63 8.03 -21.90
CA PHE A 177 -10.48 7.79 -20.73
C PHE A 177 -11.92 7.39 -21.12
N PHE A 178 -12.55 8.12 -22.04
CA PHE A 178 -13.92 7.84 -22.45
C PHE A 178 -14.01 6.57 -23.29
N TRP A 179 -12.96 6.23 -24.04
CA TRP A 179 -12.87 4.95 -24.72
C TRP A 179 -12.88 3.80 -23.71
N TYR A 180 -12.04 3.86 -22.67
CA TYR A 180 -11.98 2.83 -21.64
C TYR A 180 -13.32 2.72 -20.91
N LEU A 181 -13.90 3.86 -20.52
CA LEU A 181 -15.19 3.91 -19.85
C LEU A 181 -16.31 3.22 -20.66
N LYS A 182 -16.33 3.43 -21.98
CA LYS A 182 -17.35 2.84 -22.86
C LYS A 182 -17.11 1.37 -23.18
N LYS A 183 -15.85 0.95 -23.30
CA LYS A 183 -15.49 -0.37 -23.85
C LYS A 183 -15.05 -1.39 -22.81
N ILE A 184 -14.36 -0.94 -21.76
CA ILE A 184 -13.68 -1.81 -20.80
C ILE A 184 -14.27 -1.70 -19.40
N ALA A 185 -14.74 -0.53 -18.97
CA ALA A 185 -15.22 -0.35 -17.60
C ALA A 185 -16.34 -1.32 -17.21
N TRP A 186 -17.23 -1.69 -18.13
CA TRP A 186 -18.27 -2.70 -17.87
C TRP A 186 -17.68 -4.12 -17.73
N LEU A 187 -16.63 -4.47 -18.47
CA LEU A 187 -15.90 -5.73 -18.30
C LEU A 187 -15.15 -5.74 -16.96
N ALA A 188 -14.52 -4.62 -16.60
CA ALA A 188 -13.86 -4.46 -15.31
C ALA A 188 -14.87 -4.58 -14.16
N LEU A 189 -16.06 -3.98 -14.29
CA LEU A 189 -17.16 -4.11 -13.34
C LEU A 189 -17.62 -5.57 -13.21
N ILE A 190 -17.78 -6.30 -14.32
CA ILE A 190 -18.12 -7.73 -14.27
C ILE A 190 -17.01 -8.53 -13.59
N GLY A 191 -15.73 -8.22 -13.87
CA GLY A 191 -14.60 -8.86 -13.19
C GLY A 191 -14.61 -8.60 -11.67
N PHE A 192 -14.89 -7.37 -11.27
CA PHE A 192 -15.04 -6.97 -9.88
C PHE A 192 -16.22 -7.69 -9.19
N VAL A 193 -17.40 -7.67 -9.80
CA VAL A 193 -18.58 -8.33 -9.21
C VAL A 193 -18.41 -9.84 -9.18
N SER A 194 -17.86 -10.45 -10.23
CA SER A 194 -17.64 -11.90 -10.27
C SER A 194 -16.60 -12.36 -9.24
N GLY A 195 -15.49 -11.61 -9.08
CA GLY A 195 -14.52 -11.92 -8.03
C GLY A 195 -15.08 -11.68 -6.62
N ALA A 196 -15.93 -10.66 -6.41
CA ALA A 196 -16.62 -10.44 -5.14
C ALA A 196 -17.55 -11.62 -4.80
N ILE A 197 -18.35 -12.09 -5.76
CA ILE A 197 -19.22 -13.26 -5.58
C ILE A 197 -18.38 -14.50 -5.25
N VAL A 198 -17.30 -14.75 -5.98
CA VAL A 198 -16.40 -15.88 -5.70
C VAL A 198 -15.79 -15.77 -4.31
N PHE A 199 -15.39 -14.57 -3.89
CA PHE A 199 -14.86 -14.33 -2.55
C PHE A 199 -15.91 -14.66 -1.47
N ILE A 200 -17.13 -14.15 -1.62
CA ILE A 200 -18.24 -14.41 -0.68
C ILE A 200 -18.54 -15.90 -0.61
N LEU A 201 -18.62 -16.57 -1.75
CA LEU A 201 -18.83 -18.02 -1.80
C LEU A 201 -17.68 -18.78 -1.12
N LEU A 202 -16.43 -18.41 -1.37
CA LEU A 202 -15.27 -19.05 -0.76
C LEU A 202 -15.28 -18.84 0.76
N ARG A 203 -15.55 -17.63 1.22
CA ARG A 203 -15.68 -17.31 2.65
C ARG A 203 -16.77 -18.19 3.29
N ASP A 204 -17.95 -18.23 2.71
CA ASP A 204 -19.12 -18.86 3.31
C ASP A 204 -19.03 -20.40 3.24
N PHE A 205 -18.45 -20.98 2.18
CA PHE A 205 -18.35 -22.44 2.03
C PHE A 205 -17.07 -23.06 2.60
N VAL A 206 -15.94 -22.34 2.63
CA VAL A 206 -14.63 -22.92 3.03
C VAL A 206 -14.24 -22.55 4.45
N LEU A 207 -14.61 -21.35 4.93
CA LEU A 207 -14.22 -20.89 6.28
C LEU A 207 -15.33 -21.08 7.32
N HIS A 208 -16.58 -21.26 6.90
CA HIS A 208 -17.75 -21.48 7.77
C HIS A 208 -18.46 -22.83 7.55
N GLY A 209 -17.93 -23.69 6.68
CA GLY A 209 -18.40 -25.06 6.43
C GLY A 209 -17.71 -26.12 7.30
#